data_AF-A0A448X3W3-F1
#
_entry.id   AF-A0A448X3W3-F1
#
_cell.length_a   1.000
_cell.length_b   1.000
_cell.length_c   1.000
_cell.angle_alpha   90.00
_cell.angle_beta   90.00
_cell.angle_gamma   90.00
#
_symmetry.space_group_name_H-M   'P 1'
#
loop_
_entity.id
_entity.type
_entity.pdbx_description
1 polymer ?
#
loop_
_entity_poly.entity_id
_entity_poly.type
_entity_poly.pdbx_seq_one_letter_code
_entity_poly.pdbx_strand_id
1 'polypeptide(L)'
;MFFFPSMKAFSLIFLSTQYALHILVIRYSKVRVNSHFSTSSVIVLSELLKTLIALSLAVRQYGAHNVLRTLKNDPLDTLKIGIPSFLYVVQNYLLYSAITELDAPTYQVTYQLKLITTALFSMLLLGRNQSPSRWMSLFILFVGISFVQASNLSATVPGRNSLIGFIYVFIASLTSGFSAVYFEKVLKSSSKSLWVRSAELSFFGSIIALISQIYSEPALLLSSGFFHDFDWLVWCLVILQTAGGILVAVVVKYADNVLKVS
;
A
#
# COMPACT_ATOMS: atom_id res chain seq x y z
N MET A 1 11.24 31.07 11.88
CA MET A 1 11.72 29.99 10.99
C MET A 1 11.80 28.62 11.71
N PHE A 2 10.73 28.14 12.37
CA PHE A 2 10.80 26.87 13.14
C PHE A 2 9.53 25.98 13.14
N PHE A 3 8.50 26.27 12.34
CA PHE A 3 7.21 25.53 12.44
C PHE A 3 7.07 24.30 11.51
N PHE A 4 7.93 24.12 10.51
CA PHE A 4 7.81 23.07 9.49
C PHE A 4 8.21 21.62 9.88
N PRO A 5 9.11 21.36 10.85
CA PRO A 5 9.42 19.98 11.26
C PRO A 5 8.22 19.26 11.91
N SER A 6 7.33 20.03 12.56
CA SER A 6 6.23 19.51 13.36
C SER A 6 5.20 18.71 12.55
N MET A 7 4.84 19.15 11.34
CA MET A 7 3.81 18.51 10.53
C MET A 7 4.25 17.17 9.92
N LYS A 8 5.54 17.02 9.61
CA LYS A 8 6.10 15.73 9.15
C LYS A 8 6.14 14.72 10.30
N ALA A 9 6.68 15.13 11.45
CA ALA A 9 6.73 14.27 12.62
C ALA A 9 5.31 13.89 13.07
N PHE A 10 4.39 14.85 13.11
CA PHE A 10 2.99 14.63 13.46
C PHE A 10 2.31 13.66 12.49
N SER A 11 2.45 13.86 11.17
CA SER A 11 1.85 12.96 10.19
C SER A 11 2.44 11.55 10.21
N LEU A 12 3.75 11.41 10.48
CA LEU A 12 4.41 10.10 10.66
C LEU A 12 3.98 9.39 11.94
N ILE A 13 3.87 10.12 13.06
CA ILE A 13 3.36 9.57 14.34
C ILE A 13 1.90 9.16 14.19
N PHE A 14 1.09 9.98 13.53
CA PHE A 14 -0.30 9.67 13.29
C PHE A 14 -0.44 8.46 12.35
N LEU A 15 0.41 8.34 11.33
CA LEU A 15 0.44 7.18 10.44
C LEU A 15 0.87 5.90 11.16
N SER A 16 1.90 5.96 12.01
CA SER A 16 2.33 4.78 12.78
C SER A 16 1.26 4.35 13.79
N THR A 17 0.61 5.32 14.45
CA THR A 17 -0.49 5.07 15.38
C THR A 17 -1.69 4.45 14.67
N GLN A 18 -2.07 4.99 13.52
CA GLN A 18 -3.16 4.47 12.69
C GLN A 18 -2.85 3.03 12.24
N TYR A 19 -1.63 2.76 11.81
CA TYR A 19 -1.21 1.42 11.37
C TYR A 19 -1.24 0.40 12.50
N ALA A 20 -0.74 0.78 13.68
CA ALA A 20 -0.79 -0.07 14.87
C ALA A 20 -2.24 -0.37 15.29
N LEU A 21 -3.11 0.66 15.30
CA LEU A 21 -4.53 0.50 15.59
C LEU A 21 -5.19 -0.45 14.58
N HIS A 22 -4.89 -0.31 13.30
CA HIS A 22 -5.47 -1.15 12.25
C HIS A 22 -5.12 -2.63 12.44
N ILE A 23 -3.86 -2.95 12.72
CA ILE A 23 -3.43 -4.33 12.99
C ILE A 23 -4.13 -4.89 14.23
N LEU A 24 -4.23 -4.10 15.31
CA LEU A 24 -4.90 -4.53 16.54
C LEU A 24 -6.38 -4.84 16.32
N VAL A 25 -7.10 -3.96 15.63
CA VAL A 25 -8.53 -4.17 15.36
C VAL A 25 -8.73 -5.37 14.42
N ILE A 26 -7.89 -5.57 13.41
CA ILE A 26 -7.95 -6.78 12.56
C ILE A 26 -7.75 -8.04 13.39
N ARG A 27 -6.71 -8.06 14.24
CA ARG A 27 -6.42 -9.23 15.07
C ARG A 27 -7.55 -9.52 16.05
N TYR A 28 -8.09 -8.49 16.69
CA TYR A 28 -9.24 -8.62 17.57
C TYR A 28 -10.48 -9.12 16.82
N SER A 29 -10.74 -8.58 15.62
CA SER A 29 -11.86 -9.01 14.79
C SER A 29 -11.81 -10.49 14.43
N LYS A 30 -10.64 -11.01 14.04
CA LYS A 30 -10.48 -12.40 13.57
C LYS A 30 -10.41 -13.44 14.68
N VAL A 31 -10.10 -13.04 15.92
CA VAL A 31 -10.06 -13.95 17.08
C VAL A 31 -11.45 -14.17 17.68
N ARG A 32 -12.43 -13.32 17.34
CA ARG A 32 -13.80 -13.45 17.82
C ARG A 32 -14.46 -14.68 17.18
N VAL A 33 -15.02 -15.55 18.03
CA VAL A 33 -15.61 -16.85 17.65
C VAL A 33 -16.76 -16.76 16.63
N ASN A 34 -17.37 -15.58 16.44
CA ASN A 34 -18.57 -15.38 15.60
C ASN A 34 -18.36 -14.41 14.42
N SER A 35 -17.14 -14.16 13.96
CA SER A 35 -16.90 -13.22 12.86
C SER A 35 -16.62 -13.95 11.55
N HIS A 36 -17.66 -14.21 10.75
CA HIS A 36 -17.53 -14.75 9.39
C HIS A 36 -17.66 -13.65 8.31
N PHE A 37 -17.30 -12.40 8.63
CA PHE A 37 -17.30 -11.34 7.64
C PHE A 37 -16.22 -11.57 6.58
N SER A 38 -16.55 -11.27 5.33
CA SER A 38 -15.57 -11.34 4.23
C SER A 38 -14.55 -10.22 4.37
N THR A 39 -13.28 -10.57 4.54
CA THR A 39 -12.18 -9.57 4.52
C THR A 39 -12.12 -8.86 3.16
N SER A 40 -12.49 -9.56 2.09
CA SER A 40 -12.55 -9.03 0.73
C SER A 40 -13.62 -7.92 0.58
N SER A 41 -14.81 -8.07 1.19
CA SER A 41 -15.85 -7.02 1.21
C SER A 41 -15.36 -5.74 1.90
N VAL A 42 -14.63 -5.87 3.02
CA VAL A 42 -14.06 -4.74 3.76
C VAL A 42 -13.08 -3.95 2.88
N ILE A 43 -12.23 -4.64 2.13
CA ILE A 43 -11.26 -4.01 1.23
C ILE A 43 -11.99 -3.26 0.09
N VAL A 44 -12.95 -3.92 -0.57
CA VAL A 44 -13.75 -3.30 -1.63
C VAL A 44 -14.41 -2.02 -1.14
N LEU A 45 -15.11 -2.09 0.00
CA LEU A 45 -15.81 -0.95 0.56
C LEU A 45 -14.85 0.17 0.99
N SER A 46 -13.70 -0.19 1.54
CA SER A 46 -12.67 0.77 1.94
C SER A 46 -12.08 1.52 0.75
N GLU A 47 -11.84 0.83 -0.38
CA GLU A 47 -11.36 1.46 -1.62
C GLU A 47 -12.44 2.35 -2.25
N LEU A 48 -13.70 1.91 -2.30
CA LEU A 48 -14.82 2.72 -2.81
C LEU A 48 -14.98 4.02 -2.00
N LEU A 49 -14.98 3.93 -0.66
CA LEU A 49 -15.05 5.11 0.21
C LEU A 49 -13.83 6.03 0.00
N LYS A 50 -12.63 5.46 -0.18
CA LYS A 50 -11.43 6.23 -0.47
C LYS A 50 -11.54 6.97 -1.80
N THR A 51 -12.09 6.33 -2.84
CA THR A 51 -12.37 6.98 -4.13
C THR A 51 -13.35 8.13 -3.96
N LEU A 52 -14.44 7.94 -3.23
CA LEU A 52 -15.44 8.99 -2.97
C LEU A 52 -14.83 10.18 -2.22
N ILE A 53 -14.06 9.92 -1.16
CA ILE A 53 -13.40 10.96 -0.37
C ILE A 53 -12.36 11.69 -1.23
N ALA A 54 -11.49 10.97 -1.94
CA ALA A 54 -10.47 11.57 -2.78
C ALA A 54 -11.08 12.42 -3.91
N LEU A 55 -12.17 11.94 -4.53
CA LEU A 55 -12.90 12.69 -5.54
C LEU A 55 -13.55 13.94 -4.95
N SER A 56 -14.17 13.85 -3.77
CA SER A 56 -14.77 15.01 -3.09
C SER A 56 -13.73 16.09 -2.76
N LEU A 57 -12.52 15.69 -2.34
CA LEU A 57 -11.41 16.59 -2.08
C LEU A 57 -10.86 17.21 -3.38
N ALA A 58 -10.80 16.44 -4.46
CA ALA A 58 -10.44 16.94 -5.78
C ALA A 58 -11.44 17.99 -6.29
N VAL A 59 -12.75 17.71 -6.16
CA VAL A 59 -13.84 18.62 -6.53
C VAL A 59 -13.78 19.90 -5.71
N ARG A 60 -13.52 19.81 -4.40
CA ARG A 60 -13.35 20.99 -3.55
C ARG A 60 -12.13 21.83 -3.95
N GLN A 61 -11.07 21.23 -4.47
CA GLN A 61 -9.85 21.96 -4.83
C GLN A 61 -9.91 22.63 -6.21
N TYR A 62 -10.54 21.99 -7.21
CA TYR A 62 -10.52 22.47 -8.62
C TYR A 62 -11.90 22.71 -9.22
N GLY A 63 -12.99 22.38 -8.53
CA GLY A 63 -14.35 22.39 -9.05
C GLY A 63 -14.71 21.12 -9.85
N ALA A 64 -15.98 20.73 -9.81
CA ALA A 64 -16.45 19.48 -10.42
C ALA A 64 -16.25 19.43 -11.94
N HIS A 65 -16.48 20.55 -12.63
CA HIS A 65 -16.32 20.63 -14.08
C HIS A 65 -14.87 20.36 -14.52
N ASN A 66 -13.89 20.93 -13.81
CA ASN A 66 -12.48 20.74 -14.15
C ASN A 66 -12.02 19.31 -13.86
N VAL A 67 -12.45 18.72 -12.73
CA VAL A 67 -12.14 17.32 -12.42
C VAL A 67 -12.70 16.38 -13.48
N LEU A 68 -13.96 16.54 -13.87
CA LEU A 68 -14.59 15.71 -14.90
C LEU A 68 -13.90 15.90 -16.26
N ARG A 69 -13.57 17.14 -16.62
CA ARG A 69 -12.83 17.45 -17.85
C ARG A 69 -11.46 16.78 -17.87
N THR A 70 -10.72 16.83 -16.77
CA THR A 70 -9.41 16.19 -16.63
C THR A 70 -9.47 14.67 -16.71
N LEU A 71 -10.50 14.04 -16.15
CA LEU A 71 -10.72 12.60 -16.26
C LEU A 71 -11.07 12.18 -17.69
N LYS A 72 -11.87 12.99 -18.39
CA LYS A 72 -12.32 12.69 -19.76
C LYS A 72 -11.25 12.95 -20.81
N ASN A 73 -10.43 13.98 -20.63
CA ASN A 73 -9.50 14.43 -21.66
C ASN A 73 -8.21 13.59 -21.74
N ASP A 74 -7.77 12.99 -20.63
CA ASP A 74 -6.51 12.23 -20.59
C ASP A 74 -6.70 10.78 -20.08
N PRO A 75 -7.49 9.94 -20.78
CA PRO A 75 -7.80 8.57 -20.33
C PRO A 75 -6.57 7.66 -20.33
N LEU A 76 -5.62 7.87 -21.26
CA LEU A 76 -4.38 7.10 -21.30
C LEU A 76 -3.49 7.38 -20.07
N ASP A 77 -3.50 8.62 -19.60
CA ASP A 77 -2.76 9.01 -18.40
C ASP A 77 -3.44 8.48 -17.13
N THR A 78 -4.77 8.38 -17.11
CA THR A 78 -5.52 7.68 -16.06
C THR A 78 -5.19 6.18 -16.07
N LEU A 79 -5.16 5.53 -17.24
CA LEU A 79 -4.89 4.10 -17.35
C LEU A 79 -3.48 3.71 -16.86
N LYS A 80 -2.49 4.61 -16.97
CA LYS A 80 -1.15 4.39 -16.40
C LYS A 80 -1.19 4.11 -14.89
N ILE A 81 -2.15 4.66 -14.15
CA ILE A 81 -2.30 4.40 -12.71
C ILE A 81 -2.86 3.00 -12.41
N GLY A 82 -3.52 2.37 -13.38
CA GLY A 82 -3.92 0.97 -13.27
C GLY A 82 -2.72 0.04 -13.03
N ILE A 83 -1.56 0.34 -13.62
CA ILE A 83 -0.34 -0.46 -13.49
C ILE A 83 0.13 -0.56 -12.03
N PRO A 84 0.41 0.55 -11.30
CA PRO A 84 0.82 0.47 -9.91
C PRO A 84 -0.27 -0.14 -9.03
N SER A 85 -1.56 0.14 -9.30
CA SER A 85 -2.67 -0.47 -8.56
C SER A 85 -2.67 -2.00 -8.67
N PHE A 86 -2.50 -2.54 -9.87
CA PHE A 86 -2.41 -3.97 -10.12
C PHE A 86 -1.19 -4.60 -9.44
N LEU A 87 -0.02 -3.96 -9.56
CA LEU A 87 1.20 -4.44 -8.94
C LEU A 87 1.12 -4.45 -7.41
N TYR A 88 0.41 -3.50 -6.78
CA TYR A 88 0.16 -3.52 -5.34
C TYR A 88 -0.68 -4.72 -4.91
N VAL A 89 -1.65 -5.16 -5.74
CA VAL A 89 -2.43 -6.37 -5.44
C VAL A 89 -1.60 -7.62 -5.59
N VAL A 90 -0.82 -7.74 -6.68
CA VAL A 90 0.11 -8.86 -6.89
C VAL A 90 1.12 -8.94 -5.75
N GLN A 91 1.68 -7.80 -5.34
CA GLN A 91 2.56 -7.69 -4.20
C GLN A 91 1.89 -8.20 -2.92
N ASN A 92 0.69 -7.72 -2.60
CA ASN A 92 -0.04 -8.17 -1.41
C ASN A 92 -0.28 -9.68 -1.44
N TYR A 93 -0.69 -10.24 -2.58
CA TYR A 93 -0.88 -11.67 -2.74
C TYR A 93 0.41 -12.47 -2.48
N LEU A 94 1.52 -12.07 -3.10
CA LEU A 94 2.83 -12.71 -2.88
C LEU A 94 3.28 -12.64 -1.43
N LEU A 95 3.02 -11.52 -0.75
CA LEU A 95 3.34 -11.36 0.67
C LEU A 95 2.49 -12.27 1.55
N TYR A 96 1.20 -12.44 1.26
CA TYR A 96 0.36 -13.41 1.97
C TYR A 96 0.86 -14.83 1.78
N SER A 97 1.20 -15.23 0.54
CA SER A 97 1.79 -16.54 0.26
C SER A 97 3.18 -16.72 0.91
N ALA A 98 3.94 -15.65 1.12
CA ALA A 98 5.22 -15.73 1.81
C ALA A 98 5.06 -15.97 3.33
N ILE A 99 4.03 -15.41 3.97
CA ILE A 99 3.77 -15.57 5.41
C ILE A 99 3.44 -17.03 5.77
N THR A 100 2.89 -17.81 4.83
CA THR A 100 2.62 -19.24 5.06
C THR A 100 3.89 -20.10 4.97
N GLU A 101 4.90 -19.65 4.23
CA GLU A 101 6.16 -20.38 3.99
C GLU A 101 7.31 -19.94 4.91
N LEU A 102 7.29 -18.70 5.42
CA LEU A 102 8.33 -18.12 6.27
C LEU A 102 7.80 -17.87 7.69
N ASP A 103 8.70 -17.90 8.68
CA ASP A 103 8.41 -17.37 10.02
C ASP A 103 8.34 -15.84 9.99
N ALA A 104 7.64 -15.25 10.98
CA ALA A 104 7.38 -13.81 11.02
C ALA A 104 8.67 -12.95 11.07
N PRO A 105 9.70 -13.28 11.88
CA PRO A 105 10.99 -12.57 11.84
C PRO A 105 11.64 -12.58 10.46
N THR A 106 11.77 -13.76 9.84
CA THR A 106 12.42 -13.91 8.53
C THR A 106 11.64 -13.21 7.41
N TYR A 107 10.30 -13.29 7.43
CA TYR A 107 9.45 -12.54 6.52
C TYR A 107 9.66 -11.03 6.65
N GLN A 108 9.59 -10.49 7.87
CA GLN A 108 9.66 -9.05 8.15
C GLN A 108 11.00 -8.46 7.69
N VAL A 109 12.09 -9.19 7.90
CA VAL A 109 13.45 -8.77 7.57
C VAL A 109 13.71 -8.87 6.07
N THR A 110 13.32 -9.98 5.43
CA THR A 110 13.47 -10.16 3.97
C THR A 110 12.67 -9.10 3.19
N TYR A 111 11.50 -8.70 3.68
CA TYR A 111 10.68 -7.71 2.98
C TYR A 111 11.28 -6.29 2.97
N GLN A 112 12.30 -6.02 3.79
CA GLN A 112 13.04 -4.76 3.72
C GLN A 112 13.90 -4.63 2.45
N LEU A 113 14.10 -5.73 1.69
CA LEU A 113 14.70 -5.67 0.34
C LEU A 113 13.97 -4.70 -0.58
N LYS A 114 12.68 -4.41 -0.31
CA LYS A 114 11.92 -3.36 -1.01
C LYS A 114 12.63 -2.00 -1.03
N LEU A 115 13.44 -1.68 -0.02
CA LEU A 115 14.15 -0.40 0.05
C LEU A 115 15.26 -0.33 -1.02
N ILE A 116 15.96 -1.44 -1.23
CA ILE A 116 16.99 -1.55 -2.27
C ILE A 116 16.34 -1.50 -3.64
N THR A 117 15.27 -2.27 -3.87
CA THR A 117 14.58 -2.28 -5.17
C THR A 117 13.97 -0.92 -5.49
N THR A 118 13.37 -0.22 -4.51
CA THR A 118 12.85 1.14 -4.67
C THR A 118 13.97 2.11 -5.04
N ALA A 119 15.13 2.04 -4.39
CA ALA A 119 16.26 2.89 -4.73
C ALA A 119 16.79 2.63 -6.15
N LEU A 120 16.92 1.36 -6.53
CA LEU A 120 17.32 0.94 -7.89
C LEU A 120 16.35 1.48 -8.94
N PHE A 121 15.05 1.25 -8.78
CA PHE A 121 14.06 1.77 -9.71
C PHE A 121 14.01 3.31 -9.70
N SER A 122 14.25 3.97 -8.57
CA SER A 122 14.33 5.44 -8.52
C SER A 122 15.50 5.98 -9.35
N MET A 123 16.62 5.25 -9.44
CA MET A 123 17.71 5.63 -10.33
C MET A 123 17.32 5.38 -11.80
N LEU A 124 16.78 4.20 -12.10
CA LEU A 124 16.45 3.79 -13.47
C LEU A 124 15.29 4.58 -14.10
N LEU A 125 14.20 4.82 -13.36
CA LEU A 125 12.96 5.39 -13.88
C LEU A 125 12.88 6.91 -13.76
N LEU A 126 13.44 7.48 -12.69
CA LEU A 126 13.43 8.92 -12.40
C LEU A 126 14.77 9.61 -12.69
N GLY A 127 15.83 8.86 -13.03
CA GLY A 127 17.15 9.42 -13.33
C GLY A 127 17.82 10.10 -12.15
N ARG A 128 17.42 9.79 -10.90
CA ARG A 128 17.99 10.42 -9.71
C ARG A 128 19.35 9.83 -9.40
N ASN A 129 20.40 10.65 -9.36
CA ASN A 129 21.70 10.23 -8.86
C ASN A 129 21.66 10.08 -7.33
N GLN A 130 21.92 8.88 -6.82
CA GLN A 130 22.02 8.63 -5.38
C GLN A 130 23.45 8.83 -4.92
N SER A 131 23.64 9.50 -3.78
CA SER A 131 24.96 9.71 -3.21
C SER A 131 25.59 8.37 -2.78
N PRO A 132 26.93 8.26 -2.80
CA PRO A 132 27.64 7.07 -2.30
C PRO A 132 27.29 6.73 -0.84
N SER A 133 26.96 7.74 -0.02
CA SER A 133 26.50 7.56 1.36
C SER A 133 25.16 6.85 1.49
N ARG A 134 24.23 7.07 0.55
CA ARG A 134 22.94 6.34 0.51
C ARG A 134 23.13 4.90 0.06
N TRP A 135 24.03 4.65 -0.89
CA TRP A 135 24.43 3.31 -1.26
C TRP A 135 25.06 2.54 -0.11
N MET A 136 25.95 3.19 0.65
CA MET A 136 26.54 2.58 1.84
C MET A 136 25.49 2.28 2.91
N SER A 137 24.49 3.17 3.09
CA SER A 137 23.36 2.91 3.99
C SER A 137 22.50 1.72 3.55
N LEU A 138 22.26 1.56 2.23
CA LEU A 138 21.54 0.42 1.67
C LEU A 138 22.33 -0.89 1.80
N PHE A 139 23.65 -0.82 1.63
CA PHE A 139 24.52 -1.98 1.81
C PHE A 139 24.60 -2.40 3.28
N ILE A 140 24.77 -1.46 4.20
CA ILE A 140 24.72 -1.72 5.65
C ILE A 140 23.37 -2.33 6.03
N LEU A 141 22.26 -1.81 5.48
CA LEU A 141 20.93 -2.39 5.69
C LEU A 141 20.88 -3.84 5.18
N PHE A 142 21.38 -4.14 3.99
CA PHE A 142 21.42 -5.50 3.44
C PHE A 142 22.25 -6.47 4.30
N VAL A 143 23.41 -6.02 4.80
CA VAL A 143 24.25 -6.79 5.71
C VAL A 143 23.55 -7.01 7.05
N GLY A 144 22.91 -5.98 7.61
CA GLY A 144 22.12 -6.09 8.84
C GLY A 144 20.96 -7.09 8.69
N ILE A 145 20.25 -7.05 7.56
CA ILE A 145 19.21 -8.02 7.20
C ILE A 145 19.80 -9.43 7.15
N SER A 146 20.91 -9.63 6.43
CA SER A 146 21.56 -10.94 6.29
C SER A 146 22.05 -11.51 7.63
N PHE A 147 22.55 -10.65 8.52
CA PHE A 147 22.99 -11.04 9.86
C PHE A 147 21.82 -11.49 10.74
N VAL A 148 20.70 -10.74 10.75
CA VAL A 148 19.49 -11.14 11.47
C VAL A 148 18.95 -12.48 10.93
N GLN A 149 19.03 -12.72 9.63
CA GLN A 149 18.64 -14.01 9.05
C GLN A 149 19.56 -15.16 9.47
N ALA A 150 20.87 -14.93 9.50
CA ALA A 150 21.85 -15.92 9.96
C ALA A 150 21.61 -16.32 11.43
N SER A 151 21.19 -15.38 12.27
CA SER A 151 20.86 -15.64 13.68
C SER A 151 19.54 -16.40 13.91
N ASN A 152 18.64 -16.41 12.91
CA ASN A 152 17.34 -17.07 12.99
C ASN A 152 17.30 -18.46 12.32
N LEU A 153 18.45 -19.07 12.01
CA LEU A 153 18.53 -20.41 11.41
C LEU A 153 17.94 -21.55 12.27
N SER A 154 17.38 -21.24 13.44
CA SER A 154 16.94 -22.23 14.45
C SER A 154 15.42 -22.42 14.53
N ALA A 155 14.69 -22.27 13.42
CA ALA A 155 13.26 -22.63 13.37
C ALA A 155 12.82 -23.07 11.96
N THR A 156 13.41 -24.13 11.42
CA THR A 156 12.81 -24.85 10.29
C THR A 156 11.49 -25.46 10.74
N VAL A 157 10.39 -24.77 10.46
CA VAL A 157 9.04 -25.32 10.68
C VAL A 157 8.89 -26.52 9.72
N PRO A 158 8.64 -27.74 10.22
CA PRO A 158 8.53 -28.92 9.38
C PRO A 158 7.36 -28.76 8.40
N GLY A 159 7.60 -29.02 7.11
CA GLY A 159 6.60 -28.95 6.03
C GLY A 159 6.54 -27.64 5.25
N ARG A 160 7.41 -26.65 5.52
CA ARG A 160 7.46 -25.38 4.77
C ARG A 160 8.66 -25.32 3.83
N ASN A 161 8.47 -24.72 2.65
CA ASN A 161 9.53 -24.52 1.67
C ASN A 161 10.08 -23.09 1.75
N SER A 162 11.06 -22.87 2.63
CA SER A 162 11.64 -21.53 2.85
C SER A 162 12.14 -20.87 1.56
N LEU A 163 12.67 -21.64 0.60
CA LEU A 163 13.08 -21.12 -0.72
C LEU A 163 11.91 -20.50 -1.51
N ILE A 164 10.74 -21.14 -1.50
CA ILE A 164 9.54 -20.62 -2.17
C ILE A 164 9.09 -19.32 -1.48
N GLY A 165 9.10 -19.30 -0.15
CA GLY A 165 8.85 -18.09 0.64
C GLY A 165 9.80 -16.94 0.28
N PHE A 166 11.11 -17.21 0.17
CA PHE A 166 12.10 -16.20 -0.24
C PHE A 166 11.84 -15.68 -1.66
N ILE A 167 11.49 -16.56 -2.60
CA ILE A 167 11.14 -16.17 -3.97
C ILE A 167 9.92 -15.23 -3.97
N TYR A 168 8.87 -15.55 -3.20
CA TYR A 168 7.70 -14.69 -3.08
C TYR A 168 8.05 -13.30 -2.54
N VAL A 169 8.83 -13.21 -1.46
CA VAL A 169 9.22 -11.91 -0.90
C VAL A 169 10.13 -11.13 -1.85
N PHE A 170 11.00 -11.82 -2.59
CA PHE A 170 11.88 -11.17 -3.56
C PHE A 170 11.08 -10.56 -4.71
N ILE A 171 10.17 -11.32 -5.32
CA ILE A 171 9.29 -10.81 -6.39
C ILE A 171 8.40 -9.68 -5.85
N ALA A 172 7.82 -9.84 -4.66
CA ALA A 172 7.02 -8.80 -4.01
C ALA A 172 7.81 -7.51 -3.75
N SER A 173 9.09 -7.63 -3.40
CA SER A 173 9.98 -6.49 -3.18
C SER A 173 10.29 -5.77 -4.50
N LEU A 174 10.51 -6.51 -5.59
CA LEU A 174 10.71 -5.95 -6.93
C LEU A 174 9.47 -5.21 -7.43
N THR A 175 8.29 -5.84 -7.36
CA THR A 175 7.03 -5.23 -7.78
C THR A 175 6.68 -4.02 -6.92
N SER A 176 6.92 -4.08 -5.61
CA SER A 176 6.76 -2.94 -4.70
C SER A 176 7.62 -1.76 -5.10
N GLY A 177 8.91 -1.98 -5.32
CA GLY A 177 9.86 -0.92 -5.65
C GLY A 177 9.54 -0.29 -6.99
N PHE A 178 9.20 -1.11 -8.00
CA PHE A 178 8.78 -0.62 -9.30
C PHE A 178 7.48 0.18 -9.21
N SER A 179 6.44 -0.37 -8.57
CA SER A 179 5.13 0.27 -8.45
C SER A 179 5.21 1.63 -7.76
N ALA A 180 5.96 1.70 -6.66
CA ALA A 180 6.14 2.95 -5.89
C ALA A 180 6.80 4.05 -6.74
N VAL A 181 7.89 3.72 -7.42
CA VAL A 181 8.63 4.70 -8.25
C VAL A 181 7.86 5.05 -9.53
N TYR A 182 7.18 4.07 -10.13
CA TYR A 182 6.33 4.31 -11.29
C TYR A 182 5.16 5.23 -10.94
N PHE A 183 4.51 5.01 -9.80
CA PHE A 183 3.47 5.91 -9.30
C PHE A 183 4.03 7.32 -9.05
N GLU A 184 5.20 7.46 -8.44
CA GLU A 184 5.88 8.75 -8.28
C GLU A 184 6.16 9.43 -9.63
N LYS A 185 6.60 8.67 -10.63
CA LYS A 185 6.84 9.16 -11.99
C LYS A 185 5.55 9.69 -12.64
N VAL A 186 4.45 8.95 -12.56
CA VAL A 186 3.15 9.33 -13.12
C VAL A 186 2.53 10.53 -12.38
N LEU A 187 2.77 10.62 -11.06
CA LEU A 187 2.41 11.80 -10.27
C LEU A 187 3.17 13.04 -10.74
N LYS A 188 4.46 12.91 -11.04
CA LYS A 188 5.32 14.05 -11.41
C LYS A 188 5.24 14.44 -12.88
N SER A 189 4.84 13.54 -13.76
CA SER A 189 4.74 13.80 -15.21
C SER A 189 3.43 14.49 -15.63
N SER A 190 2.52 14.77 -14.71
CA SER A 190 1.18 15.30 -15.02
C SER A 190 0.84 16.49 -14.11
N SER A 191 0.01 17.40 -14.62
CA SER A 191 -0.53 18.53 -13.86
C SER A 191 -1.72 18.15 -12.99
N LYS A 192 -2.17 16.89 -13.04
CA LYS A 192 -3.27 16.37 -12.23
C LYS A 192 -2.95 16.49 -10.74
N SER A 193 -3.96 16.82 -9.96
CA SER A 193 -3.81 16.93 -8.50
C SER A 193 -3.61 15.57 -7.85
N LEU A 194 -2.91 15.57 -6.71
CA LEU A 194 -2.70 14.36 -5.92
C LEU A 194 -4.02 13.68 -5.52
N TRP A 195 -5.10 14.43 -5.31
CA TRP A 195 -6.42 13.89 -4.99
C TRP A 195 -7.07 13.19 -6.18
N VAL A 196 -6.98 13.76 -7.40
CA VAL A 196 -7.45 13.08 -8.62
C VAL A 196 -6.67 11.78 -8.81
N ARG A 197 -5.35 11.82 -8.64
CA ARG A 197 -4.47 10.66 -8.76
C ARG A 197 -4.77 9.58 -7.72
N SER A 198 -5.06 9.98 -6.49
CA SER A 198 -5.48 9.08 -5.40
C SER A 198 -6.88 8.49 -5.66
N ALA A 199 -7.79 9.26 -6.25
CA ALA A 199 -9.09 8.76 -6.69
C ALA A 199 -8.96 7.74 -7.82
N GLU A 200 -8.15 8.03 -8.85
CA GLU A 200 -7.84 7.11 -9.95
C GLU A 200 -7.21 5.80 -9.41
N LEU A 201 -6.24 5.90 -8.51
CA LEU A 201 -5.58 4.72 -7.91
C LEU A 201 -6.55 3.86 -7.10
N SER A 202 -7.35 4.47 -6.22
CA SER A 202 -8.35 3.76 -5.42
C SER A 202 -9.48 3.19 -6.26
N PHE A 203 -9.85 3.87 -7.35
CA PHE A 203 -10.85 3.37 -8.29
C PHE A 203 -10.38 2.06 -8.94
N PHE A 204 -9.17 2.03 -9.52
CA PHE A 204 -8.60 0.78 -10.03
C PHE A 204 -8.43 -0.26 -8.92
N GLY A 205 -8.03 0.16 -7.72
CA GLY A 205 -7.95 -0.70 -6.54
C GLY A 205 -9.28 -1.38 -6.21
N SER A 206 -10.39 -0.64 -6.27
CA SER A 206 -11.73 -1.17 -6.01
C SER A 206 -12.16 -2.21 -7.05
N ILE A 207 -11.86 -1.97 -8.33
CA ILE A 207 -12.15 -2.93 -9.42
C ILE A 207 -11.36 -4.21 -9.19
N ILE A 208 -10.06 -4.10 -8.89
CA ILE A 208 -9.22 -5.28 -8.66
C ILE A 208 -9.66 -6.02 -7.40
N ALA A 209 -10.04 -5.31 -6.34
CA ALA A 209 -10.57 -5.90 -5.11
C ALA A 209 -11.88 -6.67 -5.37
N LEU A 210 -12.79 -6.10 -6.18
CA LEU A 210 -14.03 -6.76 -6.59
C LEU A 210 -13.75 -8.04 -7.39
N ILE A 211 -12.86 -7.97 -8.38
CA ILE A 211 -12.44 -9.13 -9.17
C ILE A 211 -11.85 -10.20 -8.24
N SER A 212 -10.93 -9.81 -7.34
CA SER A 212 -10.30 -10.72 -6.39
C SER A 212 -11.32 -11.39 -5.47
N GLN A 213 -12.37 -10.66 -5.05
CA GLN A 213 -13.44 -11.20 -4.22
C GLN A 213 -14.26 -12.26 -4.96
N ILE A 214 -14.61 -12.01 -6.22
CA ILE A 214 -15.37 -12.93 -7.07
C ILE A 214 -14.61 -14.26 -7.24
N TYR A 215 -13.28 -14.21 -7.41
CA TYR A 215 -12.47 -15.42 -7.58
C TYR A 215 -12.18 -16.16 -6.27
N SER A 216 -11.98 -15.44 -5.16
CA SER A 216 -11.50 -16.05 -3.92
C SER A 216 -12.62 -16.62 -3.05
N GLU A 217 -13.80 -15.98 -3.03
CA GLU A 217 -14.90 -16.32 -2.14
C GLU A 217 -16.27 -16.35 -2.87
N PRO A 218 -16.42 -17.02 -4.04
CA PRO A 218 -17.66 -16.97 -4.82
C PRO A 218 -18.87 -17.54 -4.06
N ALA A 219 -18.66 -18.62 -3.30
CA ALA A 219 -19.73 -19.27 -2.54
C ALA A 219 -20.23 -18.39 -1.37
N LEU A 220 -19.34 -17.63 -0.73
CA LEU A 220 -19.70 -16.77 0.40
C LEU A 220 -20.50 -15.55 -0.09
N LEU A 221 -20.12 -14.98 -1.24
CA LEU A 221 -20.88 -13.92 -1.90
C LEU A 221 -22.31 -14.34 -2.27
N LEU A 222 -22.48 -15.53 -2.83
CA LEU A 222 -23.77 -16.03 -3.31
C LEU A 222 -24.69 -16.50 -2.18
N SER A 223 -24.13 -17.08 -1.11
CA SER A 223 -24.93 -17.67 -0.02
C SER A 223 -25.20 -16.70 1.13
N SER A 224 -24.21 -15.90 1.50
CA SER A 224 -24.22 -15.10 2.74
C SER A 224 -24.41 -13.61 2.47
N GLY A 225 -24.13 -13.17 1.23
CA GLY A 225 -24.26 -11.79 0.79
C GLY A 225 -23.05 -10.92 1.15
N PHE A 226 -22.93 -9.77 0.49
CA PHE A 226 -21.75 -8.89 0.60
C PHE A 226 -21.51 -8.35 2.03
N PHE A 227 -22.58 -8.09 2.78
CA PHE A 227 -22.57 -7.48 4.11
C PHE A 227 -22.77 -8.49 5.25
N HIS A 228 -22.50 -9.78 5.01
CA HIS A 228 -22.64 -10.81 6.04
C HIS A 228 -21.77 -10.52 7.27
N ASP A 229 -22.37 -10.57 8.47
CA ASP A 229 -21.72 -10.28 9.77
C ASP A 229 -21.03 -8.91 9.87
N PHE A 230 -21.51 -7.90 9.14
CA PHE A 230 -21.03 -6.53 9.30
C PHE A 230 -21.58 -5.90 10.57
N ASP A 231 -20.80 -5.96 11.65
CA ASP A 231 -21.07 -5.25 12.89
C ASP A 231 -20.32 -3.91 12.96
N TRP A 232 -20.49 -3.18 14.07
CA TRP A 232 -19.86 -1.88 14.28
C TRP A 232 -18.31 -1.95 14.20
N LEU A 233 -17.72 -3.10 14.54
CA LEU A 233 -16.28 -3.31 14.53
C LEU A 233 -15.78 -3.47 13.09
N VAL A 234 -16.53 -4.19 12.24
CA VAL A 234 -16.25 -4.26 10.80
C VAL A 234 -16.37 -2.88 10.15
N TRP A 235 -17.36 -2.06 10.52
CA TRP A 235 -17.45 -0.67 10.07
C TRP A 235 -16.27 0.19 10.55
N CYS A 236 -15.82 -0.01 11.79
CA CYS A 236 -14.62 0.63 12.31
C CYS A 236 -13.37 0.24 11.49
N LEU A 237 -13.23 -1.03 11.11
CA LEU A 237 -12.16 -1.51 10.22
C LEU A 237 -12.16 -0.81 8.87
N VAL A 238 -13.33 -0.72 8.24
CA VAL A 238 -13.52 -0.03 6.95
C VAL A 238 -13.06 1.43 7.06
N ILE A 239 -13.56 2.16 8.06
CA ILE A 239 -13.22 3.57 8.28
C ILE A 239 -11.71 3.73 8.52
N LEU A 240 -11.13 2.86 9.35
CA LEU A 240 -9.72 2.92 9.71
C LEU A 240 -8.81 2.62 8.51
N GLN A 241 -9.21 1.68 7.65
CA GLN A 241 -8.51 1.36 6.42
C GLN A 241 -8.60 2.50 5.39
N THR A 242 -9.79 3.08 5.22
CA THR A 242 -9.98 4.26 4.37
C THR A 242 -9.16 5.45 4.87
N ALA A 243 -9.18 5.73 6.18
CA ALA A 243 -8.43 6.81 6.80
C ALA A 243 -6.92 6.64 6.61
N GLY A 244 -6.39 5.42 6.80
CA GLY A 244 -4.99 5.11 6.54
C GLY A 244 -4.59 5.39 5.09
N GLY A 245 -5.42 5.01 4.11
CA GLY A 245 -5.14 5.27 2.70
C GLY A 245 -5.12 6.76 2.35
N ILE A 246 -6.06 7.56 2.89
CA ILE A 246 -6.07 9.01 2.71
C ILE A 246 -4.86 9.66 3.39
N LEU A 247 -4.52 9.20 4.59
CA LEU A 247 -3.38 9.71 5.35
C LEU A 247 -2.05 9.50 4.62
N VAL A 248 -1.85 8.34 3.97
CA VAL A 248 -0.68 8.10 3.12
C VAL A 248 -0.60 9.14 2.00
N ALA A 249 -1.71 9.45 1.33
CA ALA A 249 -1.75 10.47 0.28
C ALA A 249 -1.37 11.86 0.82
N VAL A 250 -1.84 12.20 2.03
CA VAL A 250 -1.52 13.44 2.74
C VAL A 250 -0.03 13.51 3.07
N VAL A 251 0.56 12.43 3.59
CA VAL A 251 1.99 12.36 3.91
C VAL A 251 2.84 12.60 2.67
N VAL A 252 2.48 11.98 1.54
CA VAL A 252 3.18 12.20 0.25
C VAL A 252 3.12 13.67 -0.16
N LYS A 253 1.93 14.29 -0.06
CA LYS A 253 1.74 15.71 -0.38
C LYS A 253 2.64 16.63 0.46
N TYR A 254 2.73 16.40 1.77
CA TYR A 254 3.53 17.24 2.67
C TYR A 254 5.02 16.92 2.61
N ALA A 255 5.42 15.69 2.29
CA ALA A 255 6.82 15.31 2.12
C ALA A 255 7.45 16.00 0.90
N ASP A 256 6.76 15.99 -0.26
CA ASP A 256 7.23 16.60 -1.50
C ASP A 256 7.24 18.14 -1.44
N ASN A 257 6.25 18.76 -0.79
CA ASN A 257 6.18 20.23 -0.69
C ASN A 257 7.36 20.84 0.08
N VAL A 258 7.91 20.14 1.08
CA VAL A 258 9.05 20.65 1.84
C VAL A 258 10.39 20.46 1.11
N LEU A 259 10.51 19.42 0.27
CA LEU A 259 11.71 19.22 -0.57
C LEU A 259 11.83 20.26 -1.71
N LYS A 260 10.74 20.96 -2.04
CA LYS A 260 10.74 22.04 -3.04
C LYS A 260 11.07 23.43 -2.45
N VAL A 261 11.10 23.58 -1.13
CA VAL A 261 11.32 24.86 -0.43
C VAL A 261 12.71 24.91 0.24
N SER A 262 13.48 23.82 0.18
CA SER A 262 14.90 23.74 0.54
C SER A 262 15.77 23.75 -0.70
#